data_AF-A0A9D1VD86-F1
#
_entry.id   AF-A0A9D1VD86-F1
#
_cell.length_a   1.000
_cell.length_b   1.000
_cell.length_c   1.000
_cell.angle_alpha   90.00
_cell.angle_beta   90.00
_cell.angle_gamma   90.00
#
_symmetry.space_group_name_H-M   'P 1'
#
loop_
_entity.id
_entity.type
_entity.pdbx_description
1 polymer ?
#
loop_
_entity_poly.entity_id
_entity_poly.type
_entity_poly.pdbx_seq_one_letter_code
_entity_poly.pdbx_strand_id
1 'polypeptide(L)'
;MKQTRKIDSREFFFYVIPSILSFALAGVYSIVDGFFVGNSIGDYGLSAINIAYPIVAAVQAVGTGIGTGGAVYYSIYRAEKREDEARRFAAGAIWGLLAASVLLTVLVSALNRPLLRLLGAEG
;
A
#
# COMPACT_ATOMS: atom_id res chain seq x y z
N MET A 1 -18.89 31.44 -3.06
CA MET A 1 -18.18 30.84 -1.91
C MET A 1 -19.18 30.52 -0.82
N LYS A 2 -19.00 29.39 -0.11
CA LYS A 2 -19.81 28.83 1.00
C LYS A 2 -20.96 27.89 0.59
N GLN A 3 -20.61 26.61 0.46
CA GLN A 3 -21.55 25.53 0.78
C GLN A 3 -20.81 24.55 1.70
N THR A 4 -20.72 24.89 2.98
CA THR A 4 -20.34 23.95 4.04
C THR A 4 -21.47 22.94 4.17
N ARG A 5 -21.38 21.87 3.36
CA ARG A 5 -22.23 20.68 3.46
C ARG A 5 -22.11 20.19 4.90
N LYS A 6 -23.20 20.28 5.68
CA LYS A 6 -23.27 19.66 7.01
C LYS A 6 -22.85 18.20 6.81
N ILE A 7 -21.75 17.78 7.41
CA ILE A 7 -21.35 16.37 7.41
C ILE A 7 -22.48 15.66 8.16
N ASP A 8 -23.27 14.89 7.43
CA ASP A 8 -24.23 14.00 8.05
C ASP A 8 -23.42 12.93 8.78
N SER A 9 -23.51 12.89 10.11
CA SER A 9 -22.80 11.92 10.93
C SER A 9 -23.01 10.50 10.41
N ARG A 10 -24.19 10.20 9.83
CA ARG A 10 -24.48 8.91 9.21
C ARG A 10 -23.61 8.61 8.00
N GLU A 11 -23.37 9.60 7.12
CA GLU A 11 -22.52 9.46 5.94
C GLU A 11 -21.05 9.27 6.37
N PHE A 12 -20.59 10.01 7.39
CA PHE A 12 -19.26 9.83 7.98
C PHE A 12 -19.05 8.41 8.54
N PHE A 13 -19.94 7.94 9.42
CA PHE A 13 -19.83 6.60 10.00
C PHE A 13 -19.92 5.49 8.94
N PHE A 14 -20.70 5.69 7.86
CA PHE A 14 -20.80 4.75 6.76
C PHE A 14 -19.48 4.57 5.98
N TYR A 15 -18.65 5.61 5.86
CA TYR A 15 -17.32 5.49 5.23
C TYR A 15 -16.22 5.05 6.21
N VAL A 16 -16.29 5.51 7.46
CA VAL A 16 -15.22 5.28 8.45
C VAL A 16 -15.27 3.88 9.04
N ILE A 17 -16.45 3.34 9.36
CA ILE A 17 -16.57 2.00 9.95
C ILE A 17 -15.95 0.92 9.04
N PRO A 18 -16.27 0.85 7.72
CA PRO A 18 -15.63 -0.11 6.83
C PRO A 18 -14.12 0.09 6.69
N SER A 19 -13.66 1.35 6.73
CA SER A 19 -12.23 1.67 6.65
C SER A 19 -11.48 1.16 7.89
N ILE A 20 -11.99 1.45 9.10
CA ILE A 20 -11.41 0.95 10.36
C ILE A 20 -11.43 -0.58 10.38
N LEU A 21 -12.53 -1.20 9.96
CA LEU A 21 -12.62 -2.66 9.89
C LEU A 21 -11.58 -3.24 8.92
N SER A 22 -11.36 -2.61 7.77
CA SER A 22 -10.33 -3.03 6.80
C SER A 22 -8.93 -2.98 7.42
N PHE A 23 -8.60 -1.91 8.14
CA PHE A 23 -7.32 -1.81 8.85
C PHE A 23 -7.21 -2.82 10.01
N ALA A 24 -8.28 -3.06 10.76
CA ALA A 24 -8.30 -4.07 11.82
C ALA A 24 -8.06 -5.48 11.26
N LEU A 25 -8.73 -5.83 10.16
CA LEU A 25 -8.52 -7.10 9.47
C LEU A 25 -7.10 -7.24 8.92
N ALA A 26 -6.52 -6.17 8.37
CA ALA A 26 -5.12 -6.18 7.94
C ALA A 26 -4.16 -6.43 9.12
N GLY A 27 -4.44 -5.85 10.29
CA GLY A 27 -3.68 -6.12 11.52
C GLY A 27 -3.80 -7.57 11.99
N VAL A 28 -5.03 -8.10 12.02
CA VAL A 28 -5.26 -9.52 12.37
C VAL A 28 -4.54 -10.44 11.39
N TYR A 29 -4.59 -10.16 10.09
CA TYR A 29 -3.86 -10.91 9.07
C TYR A 29 -2.35 -10.93 9.35
N SER A 30 -1.76 -9.78 9.70
CA SER A 30 -0.33 -9.70 10.03
C SER A 30 0.04 -10.53 11.27
N ILE A 31 -0.84 -10.59 12.28
CA ILE A 31 -0.63 -11.41 13.48
C ILE A 31 -0.71 -12.90 13.12
N VAL A 32 -1.70 -13.28 12.33
CA VAL A 32 -1.90 -14.66 11.88
C VAL A 32 -0.70 -15.12 11.04
N ASP A 33 -0.24 -14.31 10.09
CA ASP A 33 0.95 -14.59 9.27
C ASP A 33 2.19 -14.81 10.13
N GLY A 34 2.44 -13.90 11.09
CA GLY A 34 3.53 -14.03 12.05
C GLY A 34 3.40 -15.28 12.94
N PHE A 35 2.19 -15.61 13.41
CA PHE A 35 1.94 -16.80 14.22
C PHE A 35 2.22 -18.09 13.44
N PHE A 36 1.73 -18.19 12.20
CA PHE A 36 1.95 -19.38 11.38
C PHE A 36 3.42 -19.54 10.99
N VAL A 37 4.12 -18.45 10.65
CA VAL A 37 5.55 -18.51 10.35
C VAL A 37 6.36 -18.88 11.60
N GLY A 38 6.06 -18.26 12.74
CA GLY A 38 6.70 -18.58 14.01
C GLY A 38 6.46 -20.01 14.46
N ASN A 39 5.24 -20.54 14.29
CA ASN A 39 4.93 -21.92 14.64
C ASN A 39 5.51 -22.95 13.64
N SER A 40 5.63 -22.60 12.36
CA SER A 40 6.08 -23.54 11.31
C SER A 40 7.60 -23.56 11.13
N ILE A 41 8.27 -22.42 11.27
CA ILE A 41 9.72 -22.26 10.99
C ILE A 41 10.49 -21.90 12.28
N GLY A 42 9.81 -21.44 13.33
CA GLY A 42 10.45 -21.00 14.57
C GLY A 42 11.09 -19.62 14.44
N ASP A 43 11.96 -19.29 15.38
CA ASP A 43 12.64 -17.99 15.46
C ASP A 43 13.43 -17.64 14.19
N TYR A 44 14.01 -18.65 13.51
CA TYR A 44 14.72 -18.46 12.24
C TYR A 44 13.84 -17.86 11.14
N GLY A 45 12.58 -18.30 11.04
CA GLY A 45 11.62 -17.77 10.06
C GLY A 45 11.23 -16.33 10.37
N LEU A 46 11.00 -16.03 11.65
CA LEU A 46 10.67 -14.68 12.11
C LEU A 46 11.82 -13.69 11.87
N SER A 47 13.06 -14.11 12.15
CA SER A 47 14.26 -13.31 11.88
C SER A 47 14.44 -13.02 10.39
N ALA A 48 14.22 -14.02 9.52
CA ALA A 48 14.28 -13.83 8.07
C ALA A 48 13.24 -12.81 7.57
N ILE A 49 12.01 -12.84 8.11
CA ILE A 49 10.97 -11.85 7.77
C ILE A 49 11.39 -10.45 8.19
N ASN A 50 11.91 -10.27 9.41
CA ASN A 50 12.33 -8.96 9.90
C ASN A 50 13.47 -8.37 9.06
N ILE A 51 14.40 -9.21 8.60
CA ILE A 51 15.47 -8.82 7.67
C ILE A 51 14.87 -8.40 6.32
N ALA A 52 13.88 -9.11 5.80
CA ALA A 52 13.24 -8.80 4.51
C ALA A 52 12.23 -7.62 4.59
N TYR A 53 11.73 -7.29 5.79
CA TYR A 53 10.66 -6.31 5.99
C TYR A 53 10.93 -4.92 5.38
N PRO A 54 12.14 -4.34 5.44
CA PRO A 54 12.43 -3.05 4.80
C PRO A 54 12.16 -3.03 3.30
N ILE A 55 12.39 -4.15 2.60
CA ILE A 55 12.11 -4.28 1.17
C ILE A 55 10.60 -4.23 0.93
N VAL A 56 9.84 -4.99 1.72
CA VAL A 56 8.38 -5.02 1.65
C VAL A 56 7.79 -3.64 1.96
N ALA A 57 8.33 -2.96 2.97
CA ALA A 57 7.92 -1.60 3.34
C ALA A 57 8.18 -0.59 2.22
N ALA A 58 9.34 -0.67 1.53
CA ALA A 58 9.64 0.19 0.39
C ALA A 58 8.67 -0.02 -0.77
N VAL A 59 8.35 -1.28 -1.11
CA VAL A 59 7.37 -1.62 -2.15
C VAL A 59 5.98 -1.08 -1.78
N GLN A 60 5.54 -1.29 -0.54
CA GLN A 60 4.27 -0.76 -0.05
C GLN A 60 4.23 0.77 -0.09
N ALA A 61 5.33 1.45 0.26
CA ALA A 61 5.40 2.91 0.24
C ALA A 61 5.22 3.48 -1.17
N VAL A 62 5.86 2.88 -2.17
CA VAL A 62 5.70 3.30 -3.58
C VAL A 62 4.27 3.05 -4.06
N GLY A 63 3.72 1.86 -3.82
CA GLY A 63 2.35 1.52 -4.22
C GLY A 63 1.31 2.42 -3.57
N THR A 64 1.42 2.63 -2.26
CA THR A 64 0.52 3.51 -1.49
C THR A 64 0.67 4.97 -1.93
N GLY A 65 1.89 5.43 -2.19
CA GLY A 65 2.16 6.79 -2.67
C GLY A 65 1.50 7.07 -4.02
N ILE A 66 1.71 6.21 -5.01
CA ILE A 66 1.11 6.37 -6.34
C ILE A 66 -0.42 6.22 -6.26
N GLY A 67 -0.91 5.21 -5.54
CA GLY A 67 -2.35 4.95 -5.40
C GLY A 67 -3.10 6.10 -4.72
N THR A 68 -2.57 6.58 -3.59
CA THR A 68 -3.18 7.68 -2.84
C THR A 68 -3.05 8.99 -3.59
N GLY A 69 -1.88 9.28 -4.18
CA GLY A 69 -1.68 10.48 -5.01
C GLY A 69 -2.65 10.53 -6.19
N GLY A 70 -2.79 9.41 -6.92
CA GLY A 70 -3.76 9.28 -8.01
C GLY A 70 -5.21 9.48 -7.57
N ALA A 71 -5.60 8.89 -6.43
CA ALA A 71 -6.94 9.05 -5.87
C ALA A 71 -7.23 10.51 -5.44
N VAL A 72 -6.25 11.21 -4.88
CA VAL A 72 -6.37 12.64 -4.50
C VAL A 72 -6.61 13.50 -5.74
N TYR A 73 -5.77 13.38 -6.78
CA TYR A 73 -5.97 14.13 -8.02
C TYR A 73 -7.31 13.79 -8.68
N TYR A 74 -7.68 12.49 -8.75
CA TYR A 74 -8.98 12.07 -9.24
C TYR A 74 -10.13 12.77 -8.51
N SER A 75 -10.08 12.82 -7.17
CA SER A 75 -11.10 13.47 -6.34
C SER A 75 -11.19 14.98 -6.61
N ILE A 76 -10.05 15.66 -6.78
CA ILE A 76 -9.99 17.10 -7.10
C ILE A 76 -10.64 17.39 -8.46
N TYR A 77 -10.20 16.74 -9.53
CA TYR A 77 -10.75 16.97 -10.87
C TYR A 77 -12.23 16.57 -10.99
N ARG A 78 -12.63 15.52 -10.27
CA ARG A 78 -14.05 15.13 -10.17
C ARG A 78 -14.88 16.19 -9.45
N ALA A 79 -14.34 16.82 -8.40
CA ALA A 79 -15.00 17.92 -7.70
C ALA A 79 -15.13 19.18 -8.59
N GLU A 80 -14.18 19.41 -9.51
CA GLU A 80 -14.24 20.47 -10.53
C GLU A 80 -15.20 20.17 -11.70
N LYS A 81 -15.92 19.05 -11.68
CA LYS A 81 -16.78 18.55 -12.77
C LYS A 81 -16.03 18.28 -14.09
N ARG A 82 -14.71 18.04 -14.02
CA ARG A 82 -13.86 17.70 -15.17
C ARG A 82 -13.68 16.19 -15.26
N GLU A 83 -14.75 15.48 -15.63
CA GLU A 83 -14.77 14.00 -15.59
C GLU A 83 -13.74 13.34 -16.51
N ASP A 84 -13.52 13.89 -17.71
CA ASP A 84 -12.54 13.35 -18.66
C ASP A 84 -11.11 13.43 -18.13
N GLU A 85 -10.76 14.53 -17.47
CA GLU A 85 -9.44 14.68 -16.86
C GLU A 85 -9.30 13.80 -15.61
N ALA A 86 -10.33 13.71 -14.78
CA ALA A 86 -10.34 12.80 -13.64
C ALA A 86 -10.07 11.35 -14.11
N ARG A 87 -10.77 10.88 -15.16
CA ARG A 87 -10.55 9.54 -15.74
C ARG A 87 -9.13 9.37 -16.29
N ARG A 88 -8.58 10.38 -16.96
CA ARG A 88 -7.19 10.34 -17.44
C ARG A 88 -6.18 10.22 -16.29
N PHE A 89 -6.37 10.96 -15.19
CA PHE A 89 -5.50 10.84 -14.01
C PHE A 89 -5.62 9.48 -13.32
N ALA A 90 -6.83 8.93 -13.19
CA ALA A 90 -7.03 7.60 -12.64
C ALA A 90 -6.35 6.53 -13.51
N ALA A 91 -6.54 6.59 -14.83
CA ALA A 91 -5.87 5.70 -15.77
C ALA A 91 -4.34 5.86 -15.71
N GLY A 92 -3.83 7.09 -15.64
CA GLY A 92 -2.41 7.39 -15.48
C GLY A 92 -1.82 6.83 -14.19
N ALA A 93 -2.55 6.91 -13.07
CA ALA A 93 -2.14 6.31 -11.81
C ALA A 93 -2.09 4.78 -11.88
N ILE A 94 -3.06 4.13 -12.55
CA ILE A 94 -3.06 2.68 -12.77
C ILE A 94 -1.88 2.26 -13.65
N TRP A 95 -1.64 2.96 -14.76
CA TRP A 95 -0.48 2.70 -15.61
C TRP A 95 0.84 2.95 -14.88
N GLY A 96 0.89 4.00 -14.04
CA GLY A 96 2.03 4.28 -13.16
C GLY A 96 2.27 3.16 -12.14
N LEU A 97 1.22 2.60 -11.55
CA LEU A 97 1.30 1.45 -10.65
C LEU A 97 1.81 0.21 -11.38
N LEU A 98 1.32 -0.08 -12.59
CA LEU A 98 1.79 -1.20 -13.40
C LEU A 98 3.27 -1.05 -13.76
N ALA A 99 3.67 0.14 -14.23
CA ALA A 99 5.07 0.43 -14.55
C ALA A 99 5.97 0.33 -13.32
N ALA A 100 5.55 0.91 -12.19
CA ALA A 100 6.28 0.84 -10.92
C ALA A 100 6.40 -0.61 -10.42
N SER A 101 5.35 -1.43 -10.56
CA SER A 101 5.37 -2.84 -10.18
C SER A 101 6.39 -3.64 -10.99
N VAL A 102 6.40 -3.48 -12.31
CA VAL A 102 7.38 -4.14 -13.19
C VAL A 102 8.79 -3.67 -12.85
N LEU A 103 9.01 -2.37 -12.71
CA LEU A 103 10.30 -1.79 -12.37
C LEU A 103 10.81 -2.28 -11.02
N LEU A 104 9.98 -2.27 -9.99
CA LEU A 104 10.33 -2.74 -8.64
C LEU A 104 10.62 -4.25 -8.65
N THR A 105 9.86 -5.05 -9.40
CA THR A 105 10.11 -6.49 -9.50
C THR A 105 11.46 -6.78 -10.14
N VAL A 106 11.80 -6.09 -11.24
CA VAL A 106 13.11 -6.20 -11.89
C VAL A 106 14.22 -5.73 -10.95
N LEU A 107 14.02 -4.59 -10.27
CA LEU A 107 15.00 -4.02 -9.36
C LEU A 107 15.27 -4.93 -8.16
N VAL A 108 14.23 -5.43 -7.48
CA VAL A 108 14.34 -6.35 -6.34
C VAL A 108 14.97 -7.67 -6.78
N SER A 109 14.57 -8.22 -7.95
CA SER A 109 15.16 -9.45 -8.46
C SER A 109 16.66 -9.29 -8.80
N ALA A 110 17.04 -8.17 -9.41
CA ALA A 110 18.44 -7.88 -9.74
C ALA A 110 19.29 -7.59 -8.49
N LEU A 111 18.73 -6.90 -7.50
CA LEU A 111 19.41 -6.54 -6.25
C LEU A 111 19.21 -7.56 -5.11
N ASN A 112 18.59 -8.71 -5.36
CA ASN A 112 18.30 -9.68 -4.31
C ASN A 112 19.57 -10.10 -3.55
N ARG A 113 20.67 -10.39 -4.24
CA ARG A 113 21.95 -10.78 -3.62
C ARG A 113 22.59 -9.66 -2.79
N PRO A 114 22.74 -8.42 -3.28
CA PRO A 114 23.28 -7.33 -2.47
C PRO A 114 22.33 -6.90 -1.35
N LEU A 115 21.01 -6.82 -1.57
CA LEU A 115 20.04 -6.45 -0.53
C LEU A 115 20.04 -7.45 0.62
N LEU A 116 20.04 -8.76 0.32
CA LEU A 116 20.11 -9.80 1.34
C LEU A 116 21.40 -9.70 2.16
N ARG A 117 22.56 -9.48 1.51
CA ARG A 117 23.84 -9.27 2.21
C ARG A 117 23.87 -8.00 3.05
N LEU A 118 23.29 -6.90 2.55
CA LEU A 118 23.28 -5.60 3.23
C LEU A 118 22.32 -5.58 4.44
N LEU A 119 21.28 -6.42 4.39
CA LEU A 119 20.33 -6.61 5.48
C LEU A 119 20.76 -7.72 6.46
N GLY A 120 21.95 -8.31 6.28
CA GLY A 120 22.56 -9.23 7.25
C GLY A 120 22.33 -10.71 6.98
N ALA A 121 21.84 -11.10 5.79
CA ALA A 121 21.83 -12.50 5.38
C ALA A 121 23.24 -12.91 4.94
N GLU A 122 24.01 -13.45 5.88
CA GLU A 122 25.19 -14.27 5.59
C GLU A 122 24.73 -15.69 5.27
N GLY A 123 25.24 -16.24 4.16
CA GLY A 123 25.06 -17.64 3.78
C GLY A 123 26.22 -18.48 4.28
#